data_AF-A0A918KJU4-F1
#
_entry.id   AF-A0A918KJU4-F1
#
_cell.length_a   1.000
_cell.length_b   1.000
_cell.length_c   1.000
_cell.angle_alpha   90.00
_cell.angle_beta   90.00
_cell.angle_gamma   90.00
#
_symmetry.space_group_name_H-M   'P 1'
#
loop_
_entity.id
_entity.type
_entity.pdbx_description
1 polymer ?
#
loop_
_entity_poly.entity_id
_entity_poly.type
_entity_poly.pdbx_seq_one_letter_code
_entity_poly.pdbx_strand_id
1 'polypeptide(L)'
;MTFLLPAFLFFIFTTPQLMAALNDANAMKIPNRIPLLAFAGFLLMVPLTWSGFPVLFEHLTVGLVLFAAGFAMFAFGWMGGGDAKLLAATAFWFTWPDVFLYMIYTALFGGVLTLFVMVGRQYIPVRVLTTQWAQTMFRDETKIPYGLALAAGAILTLPKSAIFQAALGM
;
A
#
# COMPACT_ATOMS: atom_id res chain seq x y z
N MET A 1 26.32 15.83 -1.96
CA MET A 1 25.79 14.51 -2.40
C MET A 1 24.74 13.98 -1.40
N THR A 2 23.84 14.85 -0.90
CA THR A 2 23.10 14.62 0.36
C THR A 2 21.60 14.28 0.21
N PHE A 3 21.05 14.19 -1.01
CA PHE A 3 19.63 13.87 -1.23
C PHE A 3 19.38 12.71 -2.20
N LEU A 4 20.42 12.13 -2.80
CA LEU A 4 20.27 11.10 -3.84
C LEU A 4 19.68 9.80 -3.28
N LEU A 5 20.15 9.35 -2.11
CA LEU A 5 19.67 8.11 -1.50
C LEU A 5 18.21 8.23 -1.02
N PRO A 6 17.78 9.27 -0.27
CA PRO A 6 16.37 9.48 0.06
C PRO A 6 15.47 9.59 -1.17
N ALA A 7 15.91 10.30 -2.22
CA ALA A 7 15.15 10.41 -3.46
C ALA A 7 15.01 9.04 -4.15
N PHE A 8 16.11 8.28 -4.25
CA PHE A 8 16.10 6.95 -4.83
C PHE A 8 15.19 5.99 -4.07
N LEU A 9 15.23 6.03 -2.72
CA LEU A 9 14.32 5.27 -1.86
C LEU A 9 12.87 5.66 -2.11
N PHE A 10 12.58 6.97 -2.14
CA PHE A 10 11.24 7.50 -2.40
C PHE A 10 10.69 6.98 -3.72
N PHE A 11 11.48 7.02 -4.80
CA PHE A 11 11.04 6.51 -6.10
C PHE A 11 10.81 4.99 -6.07
N ILE A 12 11.76 4.21 -5.53
CA ILE A 12 11.63 2.75 -5.48
C ILE A 12 10.41 2.31 -4.65
N PHE A 13 10.13 3.00 -3.56
CA PHE A 13 8.96 2.72 -2.75
C PHE A 13 7.67 3.17 -3.43
N THR A 14 7.62 4.40 -3.93
CA THR A 14 6.37 5.04 -4.38
C THR A 14 5.89 4.50 -5.71
N THR A 15 6.79 4.12 -6.63
CA THR A 15 6.43 3.59 -7.95
C THR A 15 5.48 2.38 -7.87
N PRO A 16 5.78 1.28 -7.15
CA PRO A 16 4.85 0.16 -7.04
C PRO A 16 3.54 0.53 -6.32
N GLN A 17 3.55 1.46 -5.36
CA GLN A 17 2.32 1.92 -4.69
C GLN A 17 1.39 2.64 -5.68
N LEU A 18 1.93 3.56 -6.48
CA LEU A 18 1.17 4.25 -7.52
C LEU A 18 0.69 3.28 -8.60
N MET A 19 1.53 2.33 -9.03
CA MET A 19 1.11 1.29 -9.96
C MET A 19 -0.05 0.45 -9.39
N ALA A 20 0.02 0.07 -8.11
CA ALA A 20 -1.05 -0.67 -7.46
C ALA A 20 -2.33 0.15 -7.41
N ALA A 21 -2.27 1.41 -6.95
CA ALA A 21 -3.40 2.32 -6.91
C ALA A 21 -4.07 2.51 -8.28
N LEU A 22 -3.27 2.69 -9.34
CA LEU A 22 -3.78 2.86 -10.70
C LEU A 22 -4.42 1.57 -11.26
N ASN A 23 -3.81 0.41 -11.03
CA ASN A 23 -4.37 -0.86 -11.49
C ASN A 23 -5.65 -1.21 -10.72
N ASP A 24 -5.68 -0.92 -9.42
CA ASP A 24 -6.82 -1.18 -8.58
C ASP A 24 -7.99 -0.23 -8.88
N ALA A 25 -7.73 1.06 -9.09
CA ALA A 25 -8.74 2.03 -9.51
C ALA A 25 -9.36 1.69 -10.88
N ASN A 26 -8.56 1.18 -11.83
CA ASN A 26 -9.01 0.89 -13.18
C ASN A 26 -9.67 -0.48 -13.33
N ALA A 27 -9.11 -1.51 -12.70
CA ALA A 27 -9.47 -2.90 -12.95
C ALA A 27 -9.84 -3.69 -11.68
N MET A 28 -9.78 -3.07 -10.48
CA MET A 28 -9.96 -3.72 -9.18
C MET A 28 -9.13 -5.01 -9.04
N LYS A 29 -7.91 -4.96 -9.58
CA LYS A 29 -6.96 -6.07 -9.63
C LYS A 29 -5.56 -5.51 -9.49
N ILE A 30 -4.80 -6.06 -8.55
CA ILE A 30 -3.38 -5.75 -8.37
C ILE A 30 -2.56 -6.94 -8.91
N PRO A 31 -1.85 -6.80 -10.04
CA PRO A 31 -0.97 -7.84 -10.57
C PRO A 31 0.13 -8.24 -9.58
N ASN A 32 0.45 -9.54 -9.48
CA ASN A 32 1.48 -10.08 -8.58
C ASN A 32 2.86 -9.43 -8.75
N ARG A 33 3.16 -8.90 -9.94
CA ARG A 33 4.42 -8.21 -10.23
C ARG A 33 4.59 -6.96 -9.39
N ILE A 34 3.50 -6.27 -9.02
CA ILE A 34 3.58 -4.98 -8.30
C ILE A 34 4.01 -5.18 -6.84
N PRO A 35 3.36 -6.05 -6.03
CA PRO A 35 3.86 -6.38 -4.70
C PRO A 35 5.27 -6.97 -4.72
N LEU A 36 5.61 -7.77 -5.76
CA LEU A 36 6.96 -8.32 -5.90
C LEU A 36 8.01 -7.23 -6.13
N LEU A 37 7.70 -6.22 -6.95
CA LEU A 37 8.57 -5.05 -7.15
C LEU A 37 8.73 -4.25 -5.85
N ALA A 38 7.67 -4.05 -5.08
CA ALA A 38 7.76 -3.39 -3.78
C ALA A 38 8.67 -4.16 -2.81
N PHE A 39 8.53 -5.48 -2.72
CA PHE A 39 9.38 -6.31 -1.87
C PHE A 39 10.83 -6.36 -2.36
N ALA A 40 11.07 -6.48 -3.66
CA ALA A 40 12.41 -6.42 -4.24
C ALA A 40 13.08 -5.07 -3.97
N GLY A 41 12.32 -3.97 -4.03
CA GLY A 41 12.78 -2.64 -3.64
C GLY A 41 13.23 -2.57 -2.19
N PHE A 42 12.52 -3.23 -1.27
CA PHE A 42 12.94 -3.32 0.14
C PHE A 42 14.28 -4.04 0.26
N LEU A 43 14.43 -5.21 -0.35
CA LEU A 43 15.68 -5.98 -0.31
C LEU A 43 16.87 -5.18 -0.87
N LEU A 44 16.63 -4.35 -1.88
CA LEU A 44 17.64 -3.47 -2.46
C LEU A 44 18.00 -2.32 -1.51
N MET A 45 17.03 -1.77 -0.78
CA MET A 45 17.24 -0.62 0.10
C MET A 45 17.84 -0.95 1.45
N VAL A 46 17.57 -2.13 2.00
CA VAL A 46 18.12 -2.59 3.29
C VAL A 46 19.64 -2.39 3.41
N PRO A 47 20.49 -2.85 2.48
CA PRO A 47 21.94 -2.65 2.60
C PRO A 47 22.37 -1.19 2.44
N LEU A 48 21.59 -0.37 1.73
CA LEU A 48 21.88 1.05 1.51
C LEU A 48 21.45 1.94 2.69
N THR A 49 20.52 1.44 3.51
CA THR A 49 19.95 2.12 4.70
C THR A 49 20.23 1.32 5.97
N TRP A 50 21.39 0.69 6.02
CA TRP A 50 21.73 -0.26 7.08
C TRP A 50 21.74 0.40 8.47
N SER A 51 20.88 -0.09 9.35
CA SER A 51 20.71 0.37 10.74
C SER A 51 20.97 -0.72 11.79
N GLY A 52 21.48 -1.87 11.35
CA GLY A 52 21.84 -3.01 12.21
C GLY A 52 20.83 -4.16 12.18
N PHE A 53 21.27 -5.33 12.65
CA PHE A 53 20.46 -6.54 12.68
C PHE A 53 19.13 -6.41 13.46
N PRO A 54 19.06 -5.73 14.62
CA PRO A 54 17.80 -5.60 15.35
C PRO A 54 16.70 -4.93 14.52
N VAL A 55 17.03 -3.85 13.81
CA VAL A 55 16.07 -3.11 12.97
C VAL A 55 15.68 -3.93 11.73
N LEU A 56 16.63 -4.65 11.12
CA LEU A 56 16.32 -5.59 10.04
C LEU A 56 15.33 -6.66 10.51
N PHE A 57 15.55 -7.27 11.68
CA PHE A 57 14.62 -8.25 12.23
C PHE A 57 13.25 -7.63 12.51
N GLU A 58 13.19 -6.39 12.96
CA GLU A 58 11.94 -5.68 13.13
C GLU A 58 11.15 -5.58 11.82
N HIS A 59 11.76 -5.08 10.74
CA HIS A 59 11.15 -5.05 9.41
C HIS A 59 10.64 -6.43 8.94
N LEU A 60 11.45 -7.47 9.13
CA LEU A 60 11.06 -8.84 8.77
C LEU A 60 9.88 -9.33 9.60
N THR A 61 9.87 -9.08 10.91
CA THR A 61 8.77 -9.48 11.79
C THR A 61 7.47 -8.76 11.44
N VAL A 62 7.52 -7.45 11.19
CA VAL A 62 6.36 -6.65 10.75
C VAL A 62 5.83 -7.18 9.42
N GLY A 63 6.70 -7.35 8.43
CA GLY A 63 6.33 -7.88 7.12
C GLY A 63 5.68 -9.27 7.20
N LEU A 64 6.24 -10.18 8.00
CA LEU A 64 5.70 -11.53 8.18
C LEU A 64 4.38 -11.56 8.93
N VAL A 65 4.20 -10.74 9.97
CA VAL A 65 2.94 -10.65 10.71
C VAL A 65 1.84 -10.09 9.82
N LEU A 66 2.11 -9.03 9.07
CA LEU A 66 1.12 -8.45 8.15
C LEU A 66 0.86 -9.35 6.94
N PHE A 67 1.86 -10.13 6.50
CA PHE A 67 1.63 -11.20 5.52
C PHE A 67 0.67 -12.27 6.06
N ALA A 68 0.90 -12.78 7.27
CA ALA A 68 0.04 -13.78 7.89
C ALA A 68 -1.39 -13.24 8.12
N ALA A 69 -1.50 -12.02 8.63
CA ALA A 69 -2.79 -11.35 8.84
C ALA A 69 -3.52 -11.10 7.52
N GLY A 70 -2.84 -10.54 6.51
CA GLY A 70 -3.40 -10.31 5.18
C GLY A 70 -3.82 -11.61 4.50
N PHE A 71 -3.02 -12.67 4.62
CA PHE A 71 -3.35 -13.99 4.11
C PHE A 71 -4.58 -14.59 4.81
N ALA A 72 -4.68 -14.47 6.14
CA ALA A 72 -5.86 -14.91 6.89
C ALA A 72 -7.12 -14.15 6.45
N MET A 73 -7.05 -12.82 6.34
CA MET A 73 -8.16 -11.99 5.84
C MET A 73 -8.57 -12.40 4.42
N PHE A 74 -7.62 -12.71 3.54
CA PHE A 74 -7.91 -13.23 2.21
C PHE A 74 -8.57 -14.62 2.25
N ALA A 75 -8.06 -15.53 3.09
CA ALA A 75 -8.59 -16.88 3.24
C ALA A 75 -10.03 -16.90 3.79
N PHE A 76 -10.36 -15.97 4.69
CA PHE A 76 -11.73 -15.77 5.19
C PHE A 76 -12.62 -14.93 4.25
N GLY A 77 -12.08 -14.43 3.14
CA GLY A 77 -12.84 -13.63 2.16
C GLY A 77 -13.11 -12.18 2.59
N TRP A 78 -12.43 -11.67 3.63
CA TRP A 78 -12.59 -10.30 4.13
C TRP A 78 -11.82 -9.26 3.31
N MET A 79 -10.72 -9.68 2.66
CA MET A 79 -9.85 -8.80 1.88
C MET A 79 -9.52 -9.42 0.53
N GLY A 80 -9.44 -8.60 -0.51
CA GLY A 80 -9.00 -9.05 -1.83
C GLY A 80 -7.56 -9.56 -1.82
N GLY A 81 -7.27 -10.61 -2.59
CA GLY A 81 -5.92 -11.17 -2.64
C GLY A 81 -4.86 -10.21 -3.21
N GLY A 82 -5.28 -9.20 -3.97
CA GLY A 82 -4.41 -8.11 -4.42
C GLY A 82 -3.99 -7.20 -3.26
N ASP A 83 -4.96 -6.74 -2.48
CA ASP A 83 -4.77 -5.87 -1.32
C ASP A 83 -3.92 -6.55 -0.24
N ALA A 84 -4.21 -7.83 0.05
CA ALA A 84 -3.44 -8.61 1.02
C ALA A 84 -1.96 -8.72 0.63
N LYS A 85 -1.66 -8.90 -0.66
CA LYS A 85 -0.27 -8.95 -1.16
C LYS A 85 0.40 -7.59 -1.10
N LEU A 86 -0.31 -6.51 -1.45
CA LEU A 86 0.22 -5.15 -1.37
C LEU A 86 0.53 -4.77 0.08
N LEU A 87 -0.40 -5.05 1.00
CA LEU A 87 -0.24 -4.85 2.44
C LEU A 87 1.03 -5.54 2.95
N ALA A 88 1.18 -6.83 2.64
CA ALA A 88 2.34 -7.62 3.04
C ALA A 88 3.65 -7.04 2.49
N ALA A 89 3.72 -6.76 1.18
CA ALA A 89 4.92 -6.24 0.55
C ALA A 89 5.32 -4.86 1.10
N THR A 90 4.33 -4.02 1.41
CA THR A 90 4.54 -2.68 1.98
C THR A 90 4.99 -2.77 3.43
N ALA A 91 4.45 -3.71 4.21
CA ALA A 91 4.77 -3.87 5.63
C ALA A 91 6.25 -4.17 5.87
N PHE A 92 6.94 -4.87 4.96
CA PHE A 92 8.39 -5.09 5.09
C PHE A 92 9.21 -3.79 5.15
N TRP A 93 8.72 -2.69 4.58
CA TRP A 93 9.40 -1.39 4.62
C TRP A 93 9.30 -0.68 5.96
N PHE A 94 8.47 -1.16 6.88
CA PHE A 94 8.05 -0.44 8.07
C PHE A 94 8.45 -1.19 9.34
N THR A 95 8.82 -0.43 10.37
CA THR A 95 8.99 -0.92 11.75
C THR A 95 7.64 -0.95 12.49
N TRP A 96 7.59 -1.38 13.75
CA TRP A 96 6.33 -1.44 14.49
C TRP A 96 5.65 -0.07 14.66
N PRO A 97 6.37 1.04 14.97
CA PRO A 97 5.77 2.37 14.98
C PRO A 97 5.23 2.79 13.61
N ASP A 98 5.99 2.50 12.55
CA ASP A 98 5.65 2.87 11.18
C ASP A 98 4.39 2.15 10.71
N VAL A 99 4.28 0.85 10.97
CA VAL A 99 3.12 0.05 10.53
C VAL A 99 1.85 0.49 11.26
N PHE A 100 1.95 0.91 12.53
CA PHE A 100 0.81 1.45 13.25
C PHE A 100 0.30 2.74 12.60
N LEU A 101 1.22 3.65 12.24
CA LEU A 101 0.87 4.88 11.53
C LEU A 101 0.31 4.59 10.13
N TYR A 102 0.90 3.63 9.42
CA TYR A 102 0.41 3.14 8.13
C TYR A 102 -1.02 2.64 8.22
N MET A 103 -1.35 1.82 9.22
CA MET A 103 -2.71 1.32 9.42
C MET A 103 -3.71 2.42 9.74
N ILE A 104 -3.33 3.42 10.53
CA ILE A 104 -4.18 4.59 10.78
C ILE A 104 -4.47 5.33 9.46
N TYR A 105 -3.44 5.65 8.68
CA TYR A 105 -3.64 6.36 7.42
C TYR A 105 -4.45 5.54 6.43
N THR A 106 -4.15 4.25 6.26
CA THR A 106 -4.95 3.37 5.40
C THR A 106 -6.40 3.27 5.87
N ALA A 107 -6.67 3.19 7.18
CA ALA A 107 -8.03 3.17 7.70
C ALA A 107 -8.76 4.49 7.40
N LEU A 108 -8.11 5.64 7.55
CA LEU A 108 -8.68 6.95 7.22
C LEU A 108 -8.99 7.08 5.73
N PHE A 109 -8.03 6.80 4.85
CA PHE A 109 -8.25 6.84 3.40
C PHE A 109 -9.26 5.79 2.94
N GLY A 110 -9.24 4.60 3.54
CA GLY A 110 -10.20 3.52 3.26
C GLY A 110 -11.62 3.90 3.68
N GLY A 111 -11.79 4.54 4.84
CA GLY A 111 -13.06 5.06 5.31
C GLY A 111 -13.61 6.16 4.39
N VAL A 112 -12.77 7.15 4.04
CA VAL A 112 -13.15 8.22 3.09
C VAL A 112 -13.51 7.64 1.73
N LEU A 113 -12.71 6.72 1.18
CA LEU A 113 -12.97 6.06 -0.09
C LEU A 113 -14.28 5.26 -0.05
N THR A 114 -14.52 4.52 1.03
CA THR A 114 -15.74 3.72 1.20
C THR A 114 -16.97 4.62 1.25
N LEU A 115 -16.95 5.70 2.04
CA LEU A 115 -18.03 6.67 2.09
C LEU A 115 -18.25 7.34 0.73
N PHE A 116 -17.18 7.74 0.04
CA PHE A 116 -17.26 8.34 -1.29
C PHE A 116 -17.93 7.41 -2.30
N VAL A 117 -17.51 6.13 -2.34
CA VAL A 117 -18.09 5.13 -3.23
C VAL A 117 -19.55 4.82 -2.86
N MET A 118 -19.87 4.66 -1.57
CA MET A 118 -21.24 4.40 -1.12
C MET A 118 -22.20 5.54 -1.48
N VAL A 119 -21.82 6.78 -1.17
CA VAL A 119 -22.61 7.98 -1.51
C VAL A 119 -22.74 8.10 -3.03
N GLY A 120 -21.64 7.96 -3.77
CA GLY A 120 -21.68 8.06 -5.22
C GLY A 120 -22.55 6.98 -5.87
N ARG A 121 -22.56 5.74 -5.35
CA ARG A 121 -23.46 4.67 -5.82
C ARG A 121 -24.94 4.99 -5.59
N GLN A 122 -25.25 5.70 -4.51
CA GLN A 122 -26.62 6.10 -4.19
C GLN A 122 -27.13 7.22 -5.11
N TYR A 123 -26.29 8.19 -5.46
CA TYR A 123 -26.71 9.41 -6.16
C TYR A 123 -26.35 9.46 -7.66
N ILE A 124 -25.38 8.67 -8.12
CA ILE A 124 -24.90 8.71 -9.51
C ILE A 124 -25.41 7.48 -10.28
N PRO A 125 -26.38 7.64 -11.19
CA PRO A 125 -26.82 6.54 -12.03
C PRO A 125 -25.71 6.12 -12.97
N VAL A 126 -25.35 4.83 -12.96
CA VAL A 126 -24.25 4.24 -13.75
C VAL A 126 -24.32 4.58 -15.25
N ARG A 127 -25.54 4.82 -15.77
CA ARG A 127 -25.79 5.19 -17.18
C ARG A 127 -25.16 6.53 -17.61
N VAL A 128 -24.87 7.41 -16.66
CA VAL A 128 -24.25 8.73 -16.93
C VAL A 128 -22.72 8.63 -16.96
N LEU A 129 -22.15 7.52 -16.48
CA LEU A 129 -20.70 7.29 -16.47
C LEU A 129 -20.25 6.83 -17.86
N THR A 130 -19.33 7.57 -18.46
CA THR A 130 -18.80 7.30 -19.81
C THR A 130 -17.53 6.46 -19.80
N THR A 131 -16.83 6.40 -18.67
CA THR A 131 -15.56 5.68 -18.53
C THR A 131 -15.75 4.29 -17.92
N GLN A 132 -15.05 3.30 -18.46
CA GLN A 132 -15.16 1.90 -18.04
C GLN A 132 -14.76 1.69 -16.56
N TRP A 133 -13.72 2.39 -16.08
CA TRP A 133 -13.29 2.30 -14.68
C TRP A 133 -14.39 2.79 -13.73
N ALA A 134 -15.06 3.91 -14.05
CA ALA A 134 -16.12 4.47 -13.22
C ALA A 134 -17.34 3.56 -13.25
N GLN A 135 -17.74 3.07 -14.43
CA GLN A 135 -18.83 2.10 -14.52
C GLN A 135 -18.55 0.85 -13.66
N THR A 136 -17.32 0.35 -13.66
CA THR A 136 -16.96 -0.83 -12.85
C THR A 136 -17.03 -0.52 -11.35
N MET A 137 -16.51 0.63 -10.92
CA MET A 137 -16.52 1.09 -9.52
C MET A 137 -17.95 1.32 -8.99
N PHE A 138 -18.85 1.87 -9.80
CA PHE A 138 -20.22 2.19 -9.38
C PHE A 138 -21.25 1.08 -9.63
N ARG A 139 -20.90 0.03 -10.41
CA ARG A 139 -21.79 -1.10 -10.71
C ARG A 139 -21.60 -2.31 -9.80
N ASP A 140 -20.37 -2.60 -9.37
CA ASP A 140 -20.06 -3.78 -8.57
C ASP A 140 -20.16 -3.46 -7.07
N GLU A 141 -21.37 -3.55 -6.50
CA GLU A 141 -21.67 -3.11 -5.12
C GLU A 141 -20.78 -3.76 -4.04
N THR A 142 -20.13 -4.87 -4.36
CA THR A 142 -19.33 -5.67 -3.41
C THR A 142 -17.86 -5.27 -3.35
N LYS A 143 -17.33 -4.52 -4.33
CA LYS A 143 -15.89 -4.25 -4.43
C LYS A 143 -15.56 -2.78 -4.29
N ILE A 144 -14.54 -2.49 -3.49
CA ILE A 144 -13.96 -1.16 -3.29
C ILE A 144 -12.47 -1.29 -3.57
N PRO A 145 -11.86 -0.39 -4.35
CA PRO A 145 -10.42 -0.45 -4.66
C PRO A 145 -9.58 -0.01 -3.45
N TYR A 146 -9.44 -0.89 -2.46
CA TYR A 146 -8.69 -0.65 -1.23
C TYR A 146 -7.19 -0.42 -1.47
N GLY A 147 -6.64 -0.84 -2.61
CA GLY A 147 -5.29 -0.56 -3.06
C GLY A 147 -4.98 0.95 -3.12
N LEU A 148 -5.97 1.80 -3.40
CA LEU A 148 -5.82 3.27 -3.31
C LEU A 148 -5.52 3.72 -1.87
N ALA A 149 -6.27 3.19 -0.90
CA ALA A 149 -6.11 3.53 0.51
C ALA A 149 -4.81 2.97 1.10
N LEU A 150 -4.43 1.76 0.69
CA LEU A 150 -3.14 1.15 1.04
C LEU A 150 -1.99 1.98 0.46
N ALA A 151 -2.03 2.35 -0.82
CA ALA A 151 -0.97 3.15 -1.44
C ALA A 151 -0.86 4.55 -0.82
N ALA A 152 -2.00 5.24 -0.59
CA ALA A 152 -2.00 6.56 0.03
C ALA A 152 -1.43 6.53 1.46
N GLY A 153 -1.87 5.55 2.26
CA GLY A 153 -1.36 5.37 3.62
C GLY A 153 0.14 5.06 3.64
N ALA A 154 0.62 4.24 2.70
CA ALA A 154 2.02 3.88 2.57
C ALA A 154 2.88 5.11 2.22
N ILE A 155 2.49 5.87 1.20
CA ILE A 155 3.23 7.04 0.72
C ILE A 155 3.29 8.14 1.81
N LEU A 156 2.23 8.33 2.58
CA LEU A 156 2.20 9.33 3.67
C LEU A 156 2.97 8.88 4.93
N THR A 157 3.12 7.57 5.13
CA THR A 157 3.92 7.02 6.22
C THR A 157 5.42 7.12 5.92
N LEU A 158 5.80 6.93 4.64
CA LEU A 158 7.21 6.81 4.23
C LEU A 158 8.12 7.92 4.80
N PRO A 159 7.81 9.23 4.73
CA PRO A 159 8.72 10.26 5.22
C PRO A 159 9.02 10.18 6.72
N LYS A 160 8.13 9.56 7.49
CA LYS A 160 8.27 9.38 8.94
C LYS A 160 8.89 8.04 9.31
N SER A 161 9.03 7.13 8.34
CA SER A 161 9.48 5.77 8.58
C SER A 161 10.96 5.67 8.94
N ALA A 162 11.32 4.69 9.77
CA ALA A 162 12.70 4.48 10.19
C ALA A 162 13.66 4.31 8.99
N ILE A 163 13.23 3.60 7.94
CA ILE A 163 14.06 3.37 6.75
C ILE A 163 14.33 4.66 5.96
N PHE A 164 13.36 5.58 5.90
CA PHE A 164 13.54 6.88 5.23
C PHE A 164 14.39 7.84 6.07
N GLN A 165 14.24 7.81 7.40
CA GLN A 165 15.09 8.57 8.32
C GLN A 165 16.55 8.11 8.24
N ALA A 166 16.78 6.79 8.20
CA ALA A 166 18.11 6.22 7.99
C ALA A 166 18.72 6.68 6.64
N ALA A 167 17.91 6.75 5.57
CA ALA A 167 18.36 7.28 4.28
C ALA A 167 18.75 8.76 4.33
N LEU A 168 18.11 9.55 5.20
CA LEU A 168 18.46 10.96 5.47
C LEU A 168 19.71 11.10 6.34
N GLY A 169 20.21 10.01 6.93
CA GLY A 169 21.31 10.02 7.88
C GLY A 169 20.91 10.49 9.28
N MET A 170 19.62 10.36 9.63
CA MET A 170 19.05 10.69 10.93
C MET A 170 18.84 9.46 11.79
#